data_AF-A0A1M5XT64-F1
#
_entry.id   AF-A0A1M5XT64-F1
#
_cell.length_a   1.000
_cell.length_b   1.000
_cell.length_c   1.000
_cell.angle_alpha   90.00
_cell.angle_beta   90.00
_cell.angle_gamma   90.00
#
_symmetry.space_group_name_H-M   'P 1'
#
loop_
_entity.id
_entity.type
_entity.pdbx_description
1 polymer ?
#
loop_
_entity_poly.entity_id
_entity_poly.type
_entity_poly.pdbx_seq_one_letter_code
_entity_poly.pdbx_strand_id
1 'polypeptide(L)'
;MPSTGTHQRTLIVLLLAFVMPVLVAYAVLKLGLYQGGSTNKGQLLSALSYEQLAHENPEAQQWQIIAFLPEQCDESCQDNLVLMRQTHQALGREQQRVRPLVFTQSDSDLSAVKQLSELQVTQATANDQVVDALAPYALVVVDPWGQWVLGYPHGSLTTAEHRRDLLADLRKLLKLSRIG
;
A
#
# COMPACT_ATOMS: atom_id res chain seq x y z
N MET A 1 -36.97 -58.35 5.39
CA MET A 1 -37.10 -56.98 5.93
C MET A 1 -36.01 -56.14 5.30
N PRO A 2 -36.32 -55.19 4.40
CA PRO A 2 -35.29 -54.43 3.71
C PRO A 2 -34.67 -53.39 4.66
N SER A 3 -33.34 -53.34 4.69
CA SER A 3 -32.53 -52.40 5.48
C SER A 3 -32.67 -50.98 4.93
N THR A 4 -33.50 -50.16 5.57
CA THR A 4 -33.71 -48.73 5.29
C THR A 4 -32.53 -47.84 5.69
N GLY A 5 -31.50 -48.37 6.37
CA GLY A 5 -30.40 -47.57 6.93
C GLY A 5 -29.35 -47.07 5.92
N THR A 6 -29.22 -47.70 4.75
CA THR A 6 -28.15 -47.38 3.80
C THR A 6 -28.48 -46.14 2.95
N HIS A 7 -29.72 -46.04 2.45
CA HIS A 7 -30.15 -44.92 1.62
C HIS A 7 -30.21 -43.59 2.38
N GLN A 8 -30.64 -43.63 3.64
CA GLN A 8 -30.69 -42.44 4.50
C GLN A 8 -29.28 -41.90 4.81
N ARG A 9 -28.31 -42.80 5.02
CA ARG A 9 -26.88 -42.43 5.16
C ARG A 9 -26.32 -41.82 3.89
N THR A 10 -26.62 -42.39 2.72
CA THR A 10 -26.20 -41.83 1.42
C THR A 10 -26.76 -40.42 1.21
N LEU A 11 -28.03 -40.19 1.56
CA LEU A 11 -28.68 -38.88 1.43
C LEU A 11 -28.06 -37.83 2.36
N ILE A 12 -27.74 -38.21 3.60
CA ILE A 12 -27.05 -37.33 4.56
C ILE A 12 -25.65 -36.97 4.10
N VAL A 13 -24.88 -37.95 3.60
CA VAL A 13 -23.53 -37.71 3.08
C VAL A 13 -23.57 -36.78 1.87
N LEU A 14 -24.53 -36.99 0.96
CA LEU A 14 -24.72 -36.13 -0.20
C LEU A 14 -25.09 -34.71 0.22
N LEU A 15 -26.04 -34.55 1.14
CA LEU A 15 -26.41 -33.24 1.70
C LEU A 15 -25.20 -32.53 2.33
N LEU A 16 -24.43 -33.23 3.17
CA LEU A 16 -23.24 -32.67 3.81
C LEU A 16 -22.18 -32.26 2.79
N ALA A 17 -22.00 -33.02 1.71
CA ALA A 17 -21.06 -32.66 0.65
C ALA A 17 -21.39 -31.31 -0.03
N PHE A 18 -22.67 -30.90 -0.05
CA PHE A 18 -23.09 -29.60 -0.59
C PHE A 18 -23.15 -28.49 0.46
N VAL A 19 -23.63 -28.78 1.67
CA VAL A 19 -23.84 -27.77 2.71
C VAL A 19 -22.55 -27.42 3.45
N MET A 20 -21.70 -28.42 3.72
CA MET A 20 -20.49 -28.23 4.51
C MET A 20 -19.51 -27.23 3.88
N PRO A 21 -19.20 -27.27 2.56
CA PRO A 21 -18.32 -26.28 1.94
C PRO A 21 -18.81 -24.83 2.09
N VAL A 22 -20.13 -24.61 2.00
CA VAL A 22 -20.73 -23.27 2.14
C VAL A 22 -20.60 -22.76 3.57
N LEU A 23 -20.87 -23.62 4.57
CA LEU A 23 -20.72 -23.26 5.98
C LEU A 23 -19.26 -22.95 6.33
N VAL A 24 -18.31 -23.75 5.83
CA VAL A 24 -16.88 -23.50 6.03
C VAL A 24 -16.46 -22.19 5.38
N ALA A 25 -16.84 -21.93 4.14
CA ALA A 25 -16.53 -20.68 3.46
C ALA A 25 -17.10 -19.46 4.21
N TYR A 26 -18.34 -19.55 4.70
CA TYR A 26 -18.97 -18.50 5.51
C TYR A 26 -18.23 -18.26 6.83
N ALA A 27 -17.83 -19.33 7.53
CA ALA A 27 -17.05 -19.24 8.76
C ALA A 27 -15.68 -18.61 8.53
N VAL A 28 -14.96 -19.02 7.49
CA VAL A 28 -13.66 -18.45 7.09
C VAL A 28 -13.79 -16.94 6.83
N LEU A 29 -14.87 -16.51 6.17
CA LEU A 29 -15.14 -15.09 5.93
C LEU A 29 -15.47 -14.32 7.21
N LYS A 30 -16.29 -14.88 8.10
CA LYS A 30 -16.72 -14.24 9.35
C LYS A 30 -15.65 -14.17 10.43
N LEU A 31 -14.76 -15.16 10.47
CA LEU A 31 -13.64 -15.22 11.41
C LEU A 31 -12.44 -14.37 10.94
N GLY A 32 -12.54 -13.69 9.79
CA GLY A 32 -11.44 -12.90 9.23
C GLY A 32 -10.25 -13.74 8.76
N LEU A 33 -10.43 -15.05 8.60
CA LEU A 33 -9.41 -15.96 8.07
C LEU A 33 -9.23 -15.82 6.55
N TYR A 34 -10.18 -15.16 5.89
CA TYR A 34 -10.07 -14.81 4.47
C TYR A 34 -9.31 -13.49 4.29
N GLN A 35 -8.05 -13.59 3.91
CA GLN A 35 -7.33 -12.48 3.31
C GLN A 35 -7.63 -12.56 1.81
N GLY A 36 -8.63 -11.80 1.34
CA GLY A 36 -8.98 -11.75 -0.07
C GLY A 36 -7.72 -11.60 -0.92
N GLY A 37 -7.65 -12.34 -2.04
CA GLY A 37 -6.46 -12.45 -2.87
C GLY A 37 -6.05 -11.10 -3.49
N SER A 38 -5.49 -10.21 -2.69
CA SER A 38 -4.79 -9.04 -3.16
C SER A 38 -3.49 -9.55 -3.75
N THR A 39 -3.36 -9.38 -5.06
CA THR A 39 -2.08 -9.58 -5.75
C THR A 39 -1.11 -8.42 -5.49
N ASN A 40 -1.51 -7.43 -4.70
CA ASN A 40 -0.67 -6.33 -4.23
C ASN A 40 -0.10 -6.69 -2.86
N LYS A 41 1.14 -6.27 -2.62
CA LYS A 41 1.84 -6.44 -1.35
C LYS A 41 1.53 -5.32 -0.36
N GLY A 42 1.31 -4.10 -0.86
CA GLY A 42 0.82 -2.98 -0.06
C GLY A 42 -0.66 -3.12 0.31
N GLN A 43 -1.08 -2.37 1.34
CA GLN A 43 -2.49 -2.23 1.71
C GLN A 43 -3.19 -1.33 0.67
N LEU A 44 -4.27 -1.82 0.07
CA LEU A 44 -5.10 -1.00 -0.82
C LEU A 44 -5.78 0.10 -0.01
N LEU A 45 -5.56 1.36 -0.41
CA LEU A 45 -6.23 2.52 0.15
C LEU A 45 -7.50 2.75 -0.67
N SER A 46 -8.66 2.53 -0.08
CA SER A 46 -9.94 2.67 -0.78
C SER A 46 -10.46 4.10 -0.69
N ALA A 47 -10.66 4.75 -1.85
CA ALA A 47 -11.31 6.05 -1.97
C ALA A 47 -10.66 7.16 -1.14
N LEU A 48 -9.34 7.31 -1.29
CA LEU A 48 -8.57 8.42 -0.75
C LEU A 48 -7.88 9.18 -1.90
N SER A 49 -8.00 10.50 -1.92
CA SER A 49 -7.41 11.37 -2.93
C SER A 49 -6.96 12.70 -2.33
N TYR A 50 -6.11 13.42 -3.06
CA TYR A 50 -5.72 14.78 -2.69
C TYR A 50 -6.93 15.72 -2.48
N GLU A 51 -7.97 15.60 -3.31
CA GLU A 51 -9.21 16.38 -3.19
C GLU A 51 -9.93 16.09 -1.87
N GLN A 52 -10.03 14.82 -1.48
CA GLN A 52 -10.64 14.40 -0.21
C GLN A 52 -9.82 14.83 1.01
N LEU A 53 -8.50 14.98 0.84
CA LEU A 53 -7.58 15.49 1.84
C LEU A 53 -7.47 17.03 1.84
N ALA A 54 -8.33 17.72 1.09
CA ALA A 54 -8.32 19.18 0.93
C ALA A 54 -6.92 19.74 0.62
N HIS A 55 -6.17 19.03 -0.23
CA HIS A 55 -4.79 19.33 -0.58
C HIS A 55 -4.62 19.35 -2.10
N GLU A 56 -3.79 20.25 -2.63
CA GLU A 56 -3.45 20.27 -4.05
C GLU A 56 -2.44 19.17 -4.40
N ASN A 57 -2.58 18.50 -5.54
CA ASN A 57 -1.62 17.48 -5.95
C ASN A 57 -0.26 18.12 -6.31
N PRO A 58 0.84 17.88 -5.56
CA PRO A 58 2.12 18.54 -5.80
C PRO A 58 2.80 18.11 -7.11
N GLU A 59 2.48 16.92 -7.60
CA GLU A 59 3.09 16.30 -8.79
C GLU A 59 1.98 15.71 -9.68
N ALA A 60 1.08 16.59 -10.15
CA ALA A 60 0.00 16.21 -11.05
C ALA A 60 0.54 15.50 -12.31
N GLN A 61 -0.20 14.50 -12.81
CA GLN A 61 0.17 13.69 -13.98
C GLN A 61 1.40 12.79 -13.80
N GLN A 62 1.92 12.62 -12.59
CA GLN A 62 3.02 11.70 -12.29
C GLN A 62 2.63 10.72 -11.19
N TRP A 63 3.16 9.50 -11.24
CA TRP A 63 3.10 8.60 -10.09
C TRP A 63 3.95 9.16 -8.97
N GLN A 64 3.57 8.96 -7.72
CA GLN A 64 4.31 9.47 -6.58
C GLN A 64 4.60 8.37 -5.56
N ILE A 65 5.77 8.43 -4.96
CA ILE A 65 6.10 7.70 -3.74
C ILE A 65 6.25 8.74 -2.65
N ILE A 66 5.39 8.67 -1.65
CA ILE A 66 5.27 9.66 -0.60
C ILE A 66 5.89 9.14 0.69
N ALA A 67 6.73 9.96 1.30
CA ALA A 67 7.17 9.81 2.69
C ALA A 67 6.77 11.04 3.50
N PHE A 68 6.52 10.86 4.80
CA PHE A 68 6.31 11.96 5.73
C PHE A 68 7.59 12.25 6.51
N LEU A 69 7.90 13.54 6.70
CA LEU A 69 9.02 14.01 7.49
C LEU A 69 8.49 14.73 8.75
N PRO A 70 8.60 14.11 9.94
CA PRO A 70 8.19 14.72 11.19
C PRO A 70 9.17 15.80 11.66
N GLU A 71 8.84 16.45 12.79
CA GLU A 71 9.70 17.42 13.49
C GLU A 71 11.12 16.86 13.75
N GLN A 72 11.21 15.66 14.33
CA GLN A 72 12.47 14.94 14.49
C GLN A 72 12.47 13.65 13.67
N CYS A 73 13.38 13.56 12.71
CA CYS A 73 13.56 12.37 11.89
C CYS A 73 14.48 11.35 12.58
N ASP A 74 13.86 10.44 13.31
CA ASP A 74 14.53 9.30 13.96
C ASP A 74 15.02 8.24 12.96
N GLU A 75 15.56 7.13 13.47
CA GLU A 75 16.06 6.03 12.64
C GLU A 75 14.98 5.44 11.72
N SER A 76 13.74 5.31 12.20
CA SER A 76 12.64 4.78 11.38
C SER A 76 12.29 5.75 10.25
N CYS A 77 12.27 7.05 10.52
CA CYS A 77 12.09 8.06 9.49
C CYS A 77 13.21 8.01 8.44
N GLN A 78 14.47 7.92 8.89
CA GLN A 78 15.62 7.81 7.98
C GLN A 78 15.55 6.56 7.10
N ASP A 79 15.16 5.42 7.69
CA ASP A 79 14.96 4.17 6.96
C ASP A 79 13.87 4.30 5.89
N ASN A 80 12.78 5.01 6.15
CA ASN A 80 11.73 5.27 5.16
C ASN A 80 12.24 6.12 3.98
N LEU A 81 13.04 7.15 4.26
CA LEU A 81 13.66 7.98 3.22
C LEU A 81 14.66 7.18 2.37
N VAL A 82 15.47 6.32 3.00
CA VAL A 82 16.39 5.40 2.32
C VAL A 82 15.64 4.38 1.47
N LEU A 83 14.56 3.81 2.01
CA LEU A 83 13.68 2.88 1.32
C LEU A 83 13.07 3.51 0.07
N MET A 84 12.54 4.74 0.20
CA MET A 84 12.00 5.52 -0.93
C MET A 84 13.06 5.71 -2.02
N ARG A 85 14.25 6.21 -1.64
CA ARG A 85 15.37 6.42 -2.56
C ARG A 85 15.76 5.15 -3.31
N GLN A 86 16.01 4.06 -2.59
CA GLN A 86 16.49 2.82 -3.18
C GLN A 86 15.42 2.18 -4.07
N THR A 87 14.16 2.28 -3.68
CA THR A 87 13.03 1.82 -4.50
C THR A 87 12.97 2.63 -5.79
N HIS A 88 13.02 3.95 -5.70
CA HIS A 88 13.01 4.83 -6.87
C HIS A 88 14.15 4.47 -7.82
N GLN A 89 15.39 4.41 -7.34
CA GLN A 89 16.55 4.00 -8.15
C GLN A 89 16.38 2.61 -8.79
N ALA A 90 15.78 1.66 -8.08
CA ALA A 90 15.54 0.30 -8.59
C ALA A 90 14.46 0.20 -9.69
N LEU A 91 13.70 1.27 -9.94
CA LEU A 91 12.76 1.36 -11.06
C LEU A 91 13.46 1.45 -12.42
N GLY A 92 14.75 1.81 -12.46
CA GLY A 92 15.52 1.85 -13.70
C GLY A 92 14.92 2.87 -14.68
N ARG A 93 14.48 2.41 -15.85
CA ARG A 93 13.89 3.28 -16.90
C ARG A 93 12.58 3.94 -16.48
N GLU A 94 11.82 3.29 -15.60
CA GLU A 94 10.52 3.80 -15.14
C GLU A 94 10.66 4.91 -14.08
N GLN A 95 11.90 5.21 -13.61
CA GLN A 95 12.17 6.30 -12.66
C GLN A 95 11.60 7.64 -13.11
N GLN A 96 11.58 7.91 -14.42
CA GLN A 96 11.11 9.18 -14.96
C GLN A 96 9.62 9.42 -14.78
N ARG A 97 8.84 8.36 -14.56
CA ARG A 97 7.38 8.37 -14.43
C ARG A 97 6.92 8.46 -12.97
N VAL A 98 7.87 8.35 -12.03
CA VAL A 98 7.62 8.30 -10.58
C VAL A 98 8.41 9.39 -9.88
N ARG A 99 7.71 10.24 -9.13
CA ARG A 99 8.27 11.34 -8.36
C ARG A 99 8.34 10.98 -6.87
N PRO A 100 9.54 10.97 -6.26
CA PRO A 100 9.64 10.97 -4.80
C PRO A 100 9.10 12.29 -4.26
N LEU A 101 8.12 12.22 -3.36
CA LEU A 101 7.51 13.37 -2.71
C LEU A 101 7.69 13.23 -1.19
N VAL A 102 8.22 14.26 -0.54
CA VAL A 102 8.32 14.32 0.91
C VAL A 102 7.37 15.39 1.41
N PHE A 103 6.41 14.97 2.23
CA PHE A 103 5.55 15.88 2.96
C PHE A 103 6.23 16.32 4.26
N THR A 104 6.20 17.63 4.53
CA THR A 104 6.78 18.24 5.72
C THR A 104 5.73 19.08 6.46
N GLN A 105 5.97 19.36 7.73
CA GLN A 105 5.31 20.42 8.49
C GLN A 105 6.27 21.60 8.67
N SER A 106 5.81 22.68 9.29
CA SER A 106 6.59 23.91 9.51
C SER A 106 7.82 23.72 10.41
N ASP A 107 7.81 22.67 11.23
CA ASP A 107 8.81 22.32 12.23
C ASP A 107 9.66 21.09 11.83
N SER A 108 9.43 20.50 10.66
CA SER A 108 10.19 19.35 10.17
C SER A 108 11.68 19.60 10.06
N ASP A 109 12.49 18.59 10.42
CA ASP A 109 13.94 18.61 10.22
C ASP A 109 14.32 18.39 8.75
N LEU A 110 14.36 19.48 7.99
CA LEU A 110 14.76 19.49 6.58
C LEU A 110 16.21 19.02 6.34
N SER A 111 17.03 18.87 7.37
CA SER A 111 18.40 18.35 7.21
C SER A 111 18.41 16.89 6.72
N ALA A 112 17.39 16.10 7.09
CA ALA A 112 17.23 14.72 6.62
C ALA A 112 16.95 14.66 5.12
N VAL A 113 16.21 15.63 4.57
CA VAL A 113 15.92 15.70 3.12
C VAL A 113 17.16 16.05 2.32
N LYS A 114 18.13 16.79 2.90
CA LYS A 114 19.41 17.05 2.23
C LYS A 114 20.19 15.77 1.94
N GLN A 115 19.97 14.69 2.69
CA GLN A 115 20.58 13.38 2.40
C GLN A 115 20.00 12.72 1.13
N LEU A 116 18.87 13.22 0.64
CA LEU A 116 18.24 12.84 -0.61
C LEU A 116 18.62 13.76 -1.77
N SER A 117 19.58 14.68 -1.62
CA SER A 117 19.92 15.71 -2.62
C SER A 117 20.31 15.19 -4.01
N GLU A 118 20.70 13.92 -4.13
CA GLU A 118 20.95 13.27 -5.43
C GLU A 118 19.66 12.86 -6.17
N LEU A 119 18.53 12.76 -5.45
CA LEU A 119 17.21 12.57 -6.03
C LEU A 119 16.52 13.92 -6.24
N GLN A 120 15.83 14.01 -7.37
CA GLN A 120 14.82 15.04 -7.59
C GLN A 120 13.61 14.74 -6.70
N VAL A 121 13.71 15.12 -5.43
CA VAL A 121 12.63 14.98 -4.46
C VAL A 121 11.81 16.26 -4.44
N THR A 122 10.51 16.12 -4.63
CA THR A 122 9.56 17.22 -4.44
C THR A 122 9.27 17.35 -2.96
N GLN A 123 9.24 18.58 -2.44
CA GLN A 123 8.88 18.87 -1.06
C GLN A 123 7.56 19.64 -1.07
N ALA A 124 6.62 19.25 -0.22
CA ALA A 124 5.35 19.94 -0.05
C ALA A 124 4.99 20.01 1.44
N THR A 125 4.31 21.08 1.84
CA THR A 125 3.83 21.23 3.21
C THR A 125 2.50 20.48 3.37
N ALA A 126 2.43 19.55 4.30
CA ALA A 126 1.21 18.81 4.61
C ALA A 126 0.24 19.67 5.44
N ASN A 127 -1.06 19.50 5.18
CA ASN A 127 -2.11 19.89 6.12
C ASN A 127 -2.40 18.73 7.10
N ASP A 128 -3.21 18.99 8.12
CA ASP A 128 -3.53 17.99 9.16
C ASP A 128 -4.14 16.69 8.57
N GLN A 129 -4.98 16.81 7.54
CA GLN A 129 -5.62 15.65 6.90
C GLN A 129 -4.59 14.74 6.20
N VAL A 130 -3.60 15.33 5.52
CA VAL A 130 -2.49 14.60 4.90
C VAL A 130 -1.62 13.94 5.96
N VAL A 131 -1.35 14.63 7.08
CA VAL A 131 -0.58 14.04 8.19
C VAL A 131 -1.30 12.84 8.79
N ASP A 132 -2.59 12.98 9.10
CA ASP A 132 -3.42 11.89 9.64
C ASP A 132 -3.49 10.69 8.68
N ALA A 133 -3.59 10.95 7.38
CA ALA A 133 -3.61 9.91 6.36
C ALA A 133 -2.27 9.19 6.18
N LEU A 134 -1.14 9.87 6.43
CA LEU A 134 0.20 9.29 6.34
C LEU A 134 0.65 8.60 7.64
N ALA A 135 0.10 8.97 8.79
CA ALA A 135 0.51 8.47 10.11
C ALA A 135 0.66 6.94 10.23
N PRO A 136 -0.18 6.08 9.61
CA PRO A 136 0.00 4.63 9.71
C PRO A 136 1.02 4.04 8.71
N TYR A 137 1.54 4.83 7.78
CA TYR A 137 2.31 4.36 6.62
C TYR A 137 3.74 4.90 6.57
N ALA A 138 4.69 3.98 6.39
CA ALA A 138 6.08 4.30 6.05
C ALA A 138 6.17 4.96 4.68
N LEU A 139 5.43 4.45 3.70
CA LEU A 139 5.35 4.99 2.34
C LEU A 139 3.95 4.84 1.77
N VAL A 140 3.56 5.79 0.92
CA VAL A 140 2.31 5.72 0.14
C VAL A 140 2.60 5.89 -1.34
N VAL A 141 1.89 5.16 -2.18
CA VAL A 141 1.90 5.31 -3.64
C VAL A 141 0.64 6.04 -4.08
N VAL A 142 0.81 7.09 -4.89
CA VAL A 142 -0.27 7.89 -5.47
C VAL A 142 -0.18 7.84 -7.00
N ASP A 143 -1.33 7.75 -7.65
CA ASP A 143 -1.42 7.71 -9.11
C ASP A 143 -1.36 9.12 -9.76
N PRO A 144 -1.22 9.21 -11.10
CA PRO A 144 -1.20 10.49 -11.82
C PRO A 144 -2.45 11.38 -11.66
N TRP A 145 -3.58 10.80 -11.23
CA TRP A 145 -4.84 11.49 -10.97
C TRP A 145 -5.00 11.90 -9.49
N GLY A 146 -3.98 11.66 -8.66
CA GLY A 146 -4.01 12.03 -7.25
C GLY A 146 -4.76 11.06 -6.35
N GLN A 147 -5.03 9.84 -6.82
CA GLN A 147 -5.61 8.77 -5.99
C GLN A 147 -4.51 8.08 -5.20
N TRP A 148 -4.68 8.00 -3.89
CA TRP A 148 -3.80 7.27 -3.00
C TRP A 148 -4.16 5.80 -3.12
N VAL A 149 -3.28 4.98 -3.71
CA VAL A 149 -3.63 3.62 -4.13
C VAL A 149 -3.11 2.56 -3.18
N LEU A 150 -1.88 2.69 -2.68
CA LEU A 150 -1.24 1.68 -1.83
C LEU A 150 -0.51 2.35 -0.66
N GLY A 151 -0.74 1.85 0.54
CA GLY A 151 0.00 2.20 1.75
C GLY A 151 0.88 1.03 2.22
N TYR A 152 2.08 1.35 2.70
CA TYR A 152 3.04 0.40 3.26
C TYR A 152 3.21 0.73 4.74
N PRO A 153 2.64 -0.07 5.66
CA PRO A 153 2.60 0.27 7.08
C PRO A 153 3.98 0.21 7.73
N HIS A 154 4.17 0.97 8.81
CA HIS A 154 5.37 0.88 9.62
C HIS A 154 5.54 -0.52 10.23
N GLY A 155 6.80 -0.97 10.39
CA GLY A 155 7.16 -2.12 11.22
C GLY A 155 6.64 -3.50 10.78
N SER A 156 5.93 -3.63 9.66
CA SER A 156 5.35 -4.91 9.23
C SER A 156 6.33 -5.86 8.55
N LEU A 157 7.44 -5.35 8.02
CA LEU A 157 8.43 -6.08 7.22
C LEU A 157 9.82 -5.50 7.45
N THR A 158 10.87 -6.30 7.19
CA THR A 158 12.23 -5.77 7.11
C THR A 158 12.35 -4.74 5.98
N THR A 159 13.29 -3.80 6.07
CA THR A 159 13.53 -2.79 5.03
C THR A 159 13.76 -3.42 3.65
N ALA A 160 14.39 -4.60 3.61
CA ALA A 160 14.63 -5.33 2.36
C ALA A 160 13.36 -5.94 1.75
N GLU A 161 12.49 -6.49 2.57
CA GLU A 161 11.18 -7.02 2.15
C GLU A 161 10.28 -5.88 1.69
N HIS A 162 10.20 -4.78 2.45
CA HIS A 162 9.48 -3.58 2.07
C HIS A 162 9.88 -3.09 0.68
N ARG A 163 11.19 -2.96 0.44
CA ARG A 163 11.72 -2.53 -0.86
C ARG A 163 11.32 -3.47 -2.00
N ARG A 164 11.43 -4.78 -1.78
CA ARG A 164 11.08 -5.79 -2.80
C ARG A 164 9.59 -5.69 -3.15
N ASP A 165 8.76 -5.61 -2.13
CA ASP A 165 7.31 -5.64 -2.24
C ASP A 165 6.79 -4.35 -2.90
N LEU A 166 7.26 -3.17 -2.45
CA LEU A 166 6.98 -1.89 -3.07
C LEU A 166 7.42 -1.84 -4.53
N LEU A 167 8.63 -2.31 -4.83
CA LEU A 167 9.16 -2.35 -6.20
C LEU A 167 8.36 -3.28 -7.11
N ALA A 168 7.90 -4.42 -6.60
CA ALA A 168 7.08 -5.36 -7.36
C ALA A 168 5.73 -4.75 -7.71
N ASP A 169 5.08 -4.11 -6.75
CA ASP A 169 3.79 -3.44 -6.95
C ASP A 169 3.92 -2.23 -7.89
N LEU A 170 4.93 -1.36 -7.71
CA LEU A 170 5.17 -0.23 -8.62
C LEU A 170 5.39 -0.69 -10.06
N ARG A 171 6.23 -1.71 -10.29
CA ARG A 171 6.44 -2.25 -11.65
C ARG A 171 5.17 -2.77 -12.28
N LYS A 172 4.32 -3.42 -11.48
CA LYS A 172 3.01 -3.91 -11.93
C LYS A 172 2.07 -2.75 -12.28
N LEU A 173 1.96 -1.75 -11.40
CA LEU A 173 1.14 -0.56 -11.61
C LEU A 173 1.58 0.22 -12.85
N LEU A 174 2.87 0.50 -12.99
CA LEU A 174 3.44 1.25 -14.11
C LEU A 174 3.33 0.50 -15.45
N LYS A 175 3.37 -0.84 -15.43
CA LYS A 175 3.13 -1.66 -16.63
C LYS A 175 1.67 -1.59 -17.10
N LEU A 176 0.73 -1.49 -16.16
CA LEU A 176 -0.70 -1.40 -16.45
C LEU A 176 -1.13 0.03 -16.80
N SER A 177 -0.47 1.03 -16.21
CA SER A 177 -0.70 2.45 -16.49
C SER A 177 0.02 2.90 -17.75
N ARG A 178 -0.72 3.46 -18.70
CA ARG A 178 -0.16 4.15 -19.87
C ARG A 178 0.14 5.63 -19.64
N ILE A 179 -0.23 6.15 -18.47
CA ILE A 179 -0.16 7.57 -18.11
C ILE A 179 0.87 7.76 -16.99
N GLY A 180 1.51 8.93 -16.99
CA GLY A 180 2.72 9.25 -16.24
C GLY A 180 3.95 8.93 -17.06
#